data_AF-A0A0S0ZQ37-F1
#
_entry.id   AF-A0A0S0ZQ37-F1
#
_cell.length_a   1.000
_cell.length_b   1.000
_cell.length_c   1.000
_cell.angle_alpha   90.00
_cell.angle_beta   90.00
_cell.angle_gamma   90.00
#
_symmetry.space_group_name_H-M   'P 1'
#
loop_
_entity.id
_entity.type
_entity.pdbx_description
1 polymer ?
#
loop_
_entity_poly.entity_id
_entity_poly.type
_entity_poly.pdbx_seq_one_letter_code
_entity_poly.pdbx_strand_id
1 'polypeptide(L)'
;MKSLLNVLTNLIQEVKTKVYDELHNARGIDFHLGKSGSQEREQRKFAIRTVLSTQYLRDYPESVLKSANTLWLLRYKPEDIPVLRDNFNGS
;
A
#
# COMPACT_ATOMS: atom_id res chain seq x y z
N MET A 1 29.09 7.47 24.57
CA MET A 1 28.30 6.28 24.13
C MET A 1 26.79 6.53 24.08
N LYS A 2 26.14 7.11 25.11
CA LYS A 2 24.69 7.40 25.07
C LYS A 2 24.25 8.36 23.94
N SER A 3 25.07 9.34 23.54
CA SER A 3 24.71 10.27 22.45
C SER A 3 24.75 9.62 21.07
N LEU A 4 25.73 8.77 20.79
CA LEU A 4 25.83 8.05 19.51
C LEU A 4 24.69 7.04 19.35
N LEU A 5 24.31 6.37 20.45
CA LEU A 5 23.15 5.48 20.48
C LEU A 5 21.89 6.27 20.16
N ASN A 6 21.67 7.44 20.78
CA ASN A 6 20.52 8.32 20.50
C ASN A 6 20.49 8.85 19.06
N VAL A 7 21.64 9.19 18.47
CA VAL A 7 21.71 9.60 17.06
C VAL A 7 21.34 8.44 16.15
N LEU A 8 21.82 7.22 16.45
CA LEU A 8 21.44 6.01 15.72
C LEU A 8 19.95 5.67 15.89
N THR A 9 19.38 5.73 17.10
CA THR A 9 17.94 5.50 17.30
C THR A 9 17.08 6.54 16.61
N ASN A 10 17.51 7.81 16.58
CA ASN A 10 16.80 8.87 15.88
C ASN A 10 16.92 8.73 14.35
N LEU A 11 18.07 8.24 13.83
CA LEU A 11 18.22 7.91 12.40
C LEU A 11 17.34 6.73 11.97
N ILE A 12 17.09 5.77 12.87
CA ILE A 12 16.27 4.57 12.60
C ILE A 12 14.77 4.90 12.47
N GLN A 13 14.33 6.10 12.88
CA GLN A 13 12.94 6.55 12.70
C GLN A 13 12.62 7.04 11.28
N GLU A 14 13.51 6.79 10.30
CA GLU A 14 13.28 7.17 8.91
C GLU A 14 12.07 6.41 8.32
N VAL A 15 10.91 7.07 8.30
CA VAL A 15 9.72 6.57 7.61
C VAL A 15 9.93 6.77 6.11
N LYS A 16 10.15 5.68 5.39
CA LYS A 16 10.27 5.72 3.93
C LYS A 16 8.89 5.52 3.31
N THR A 17 8.44 6.49 2.53
CA THR A 17 7.17 6.40 1.80
C THR A 17 7.44 6.13 0.33
N LYS A 18 6.87 5.06 -0.21
CA LYS A 18 6.82 4.76 -1.64
C LYS A 18 5.44 5.11 -2.16
N VAL A 19 5.37 6.01 -3.13
CA VAL A 19 4.12 6.39 -3.77
C VAL A 19 4.16 5.87 -5.19
N TYR A 20 3.15 5.06 -5.54
CA TYR A 20 2.93 4.60 -6.90
C TYR A 20 1.60 5.15 -7.39
N ASP A 21 1.69 6.04 -8.38
CA ASP A 21 0.55 6.74 -8.96
C ASP A 21 0.14 6.15 -10.30
N GLU A 22 -1.12 6.38 -10.70
CA GLU A 22 -1.69 5.92 -11.96
C GLU A 22 -1.50 4.41 -12.23
N LEU A 23 -1.58 3.58 -11.18
CA LEU A 23 -1.15 2.16 -11.25
C LEU A 23 -1.95 1.30 -12.25
N HIS A 24 -3.13 1.75 -12.68
CA HIS A 24 -3.89 1.11 -13.76
C HIS A 24 -3.13 1.08 -15.10
N ASN A 25 -2.19 2.01 -15.32
CA ASN A 25 -1.29 2.00 -16.48
C ASN A 25 -0.26 0.86 -16.42
N ALA A 26 -0.03 0.28 -15.24
CA ALA A 26 0.87 -0.84 -15.05
C ALA A 26 0.20 -2.21 -15.31
N ARG A 27 -0.99 -2.24 -15.93
CA ARG A 27 -1.68 -3.47 -16.35
C ARG A 27 -0.72 -4.39 -17.12
N GLY A 28 -0.47 -5.59 -16.59
CA GLY A 28 0.42 -6.59 -17.19
C GLY A 28 1.87 -6.55 -16.72
N ILE A 29 2.28 -5.52 -15.96
CA ILE A 29 3.53 -5.55 -15.22
C ILE A 29 3.26 -6.37 -13.97
N ASP A 30 4.05 -7.42 -13.75
CA ASP A 30 4.04 -8.23 -12.53
C ASP A 30 4.57 -7.35 -11.39
N PHE A 31 3.73 -6.41 -10.93
CA PHE A 31 4.00 -5.58 -9.79
C PHE A 31 4.19 -6.55 -8.63
N HIS A 32 5.42 -6.65 -8.13
CA HIS A 32 5.82 -7.63 -7.11
C HIS A 32 5.05 -7.46 -5.78
N LEU A 33 4.13 -6.49 -5.70
CA LEU A 33 3.14 -6.30 -4.65
C LEU A 33 2.35 -7.59 -4.35
N GLY A 34 2.07 -8.43 -5.36
CA GLY A 34 1.27 -9.66 -5.19
C GLY A 34 2.04 -10.94 -4.82
N LYS A 35 3.33 -11.06 -5.19
CA LYS A 35 4.12 -12.28 -4.93
C LYS A 35 4.67 -12.37 -3.51
N SER A 36 4.49 -11.33 -2.70
CA SER A 36 5.09 -11.30 -1.39
C SER A 36 4.26 -10.50 -0.39
N GLY A 37 3.11 -11.08 -0.01
CA GLY A 37 2.44 -10.69 1.22
C GLY A 37 3.39 -10.75 2.44
N SER A 38 4.49 -11.51 2.36
CA SER A 38 5.61 -11.42 3.28
C SER A 38 6.41 -10.13 3.13
N GLN A 39 6.82 -9.70 1.93
CA GLN A 39 7.63 -8.48 1.75
C GLN A 39 6.91 -7.18 2.16
N GLU A 40 5.62 -7.01 1.92
CA GLU A 40 4.88 -5.83 2.43
C GLU A 40 4.78 -5.84 3.97
N ARG A 41 4.54 -7.02 4.56
CA ARG A 41 4.53 -7.18 6.03
C ARG A 41 5.90 -6.96 6.66
N GLU A 42 6.97 -7.45 6.02
CA GLU A 42 8.35 -7.20 6.46
C GLU A 42 8.72 -5.72 6.28
N GLN A 43 8.30 -5.06 5.19
CA GLN A 43 8.49 -3.63 4.98
C GLN A 43 7.84 -2.77 6.09
N ARG A 44 6.69 -3.19 6.64
CA ARG A 44 6.09 -2.52 7.81
C ARG A 44 6.99 -2.56 9.05
N LYS A 45 7.80 -3.61 9.25
CA LYS A 45 8.78 -3.68 10.35
C LYS A 45 9.90 -2.65 10.21
N PHE A 46 10.16 -2.19 8.99
CA PHE A 46 11.13 -1.15 8.67
C PHE A 46 10.49 0.24 8.48
N ALA A 47 9.26 0.44 8.98
CA ALA A 47 8.50 1.67 8.85
C ALA A 47 8.31 2.17 7.40
N ILE A 48 8.37 1.26 6.42
CA ILE A 48 8.12 1.59 5.01
C ILE A 48 6.61 1.64 4.78
N ARG A 49 6.14 2.75 4.21
CA ARG A 49 4.74 2.96 3.83
C ARG A 49 4.61 2.90 2.32
N THR A 50 3.66 2.13 1.82
CA THR A 50 3.32 2.10 0.39
C THR A 50 1.97 2.77 0.20
N VAL A 51 1.94 3.77 -0.68
CA VAL A 51 0.72 4.46 -1.11
C VAL A 51 0.51 4.11 -2.58
N LEU A 52 -0.67 3.60 -2.90
CA LEU A 52 -1.08 3.23 -4.24
C LEU A 52 -2.29 4.07 -4.63
N SER A 53 -2.22 4.79 -5.75
CA SER A 53 -3.34 5.57 -6.29
C SER A 53 -3.74 5.09 -7.68
N THR A 54 -5.05 5.07 -7.92
CA THR A 54 -5.64 4.67 -9.19
C THR A 54 -7.05 5.26 -9.36
N GLN A 55 -7.45 5.41 -10.61
CA GLN A 55 -8.83 5.72 -11.02
C GLN A 55 -9.62 4.50 -11.50
N TYR A 56 -8.98 3.33 -11.63
CA TYR A 56 -9.61 2.07 -12.01
C TYR A 56 -9.32 0.98 -10.96
N LEU A 57 -10.12 0.97 -9.89
CA LEU A 57 -9.93 0.05 -8.77
C LEU A 57 -10.15 -1.42 -9.16
N ARG A 58 -11.04 -1.68 -10.12
CA ARG A 58 -11.33 -3.02 -10.67
C ARG A 58 -10.12 -3.69 -11.35
N ASP A 59 -9.12 -2.89 -11.71
CA ASP A 59 -7.95 -3.38 -12.44
C ASP A 59 -6.83 -3.82 -11.50
N TYR A 60 -7.00 -3.62 -10.19
CA TYR A 60 -6.02 -4.00 -9.20
C TYR A 60 -6.03 -5.50 -8.90
N PRO A 61 -4.86 -6.09 -8.63
CA PRO A 61 -4.80 -7.44 -8.10
C PRO A 61 -5.54 -7.53 -6.76
N GLU A 62 -6.39 -8.55 -6.61
CA GLU A 62 -7.16 -8.79 -5.38
C GLU A 62 -6.27 -8.90 -4.13
N SER A 63 -5.04 -9.43 -4.28
CA SER A 63 -4.06 -9.51 -3.20
C SER A 63 -3.68 -8.15 -2.63
N VAL A 64 -3.60 -7.11 -3.48
CA VAL A 64 -3.30 -5.73 -3.08
C VAL A 64 -4.50 -5.10 -2.37
N LEU A 65 -5.71 -5.34 -2.89
CA LEU A 65 -6.95 -4.86 -2.27
C LEU A 65 -7.10 -5.41 -0.85
N LYS A 66 -6.79 -6.71 -0.66
CA LYS A 66 -6.84 -7.39 0.65
C LYS A 66 -5.70 -7.02 1.61
N SER A 67 -4.54 -6.58 1.11
CA SER A 67 -3.39 -6.20 1.96
C SER A 67 -3.44 -4.75 2.43
N ALA A 68 -4.20 -3.90 1.72
CA ALA A 68 -4.36 -2.50 2.05
C ALA A 68 -5.11 -2.32 3.39
N ASN A 69 -4.45 -1.67 4.35
CA ASN A 69 -5.04 -1.38 5.66
C ASN A 69 -5.90 -0.11 5.68
N THR A 70 -5.83 0.72 4.65
CA THR A 70 -6.43 2.05 4.62
C THR A 70 -6.82 2.38 3.19
N LEU A 71 -8.04 2.86 3.01
CA LEU A 71 -8.59 3.28 1.72
C LEU A 71 -8.96 4.76 1.79
N TRP A 72 -8.45 5.56 0.85
CA TRP A 72 -8.80 6.98 0.70
C TRP A 72 -9.66 7.12 -0.55
N LEU A 73 -10.96 7.35 -0.36
CA LEU A 73 -11.93 7.45 -1.44
C LEU A 73 -12.31 8.91 -1.66
N LEU A 74 -11.95 9.47 -2.82
CA LEU A 74 -12.29 10.85 -3.19
C LEU A 74 -13.65 10.90 -3.91
N ARG A 75 -13.71 10.27 -5.10
CA ARG A 75 -14.93 10.05 -5.88
C ARG A 75 -14.84 8.67 -6.51
N TYR A 76 -15.99 8.00 -6.63
CA TYR A 76 -16.08 6.66 -7.22
C TYR A 76 -17.26 6.60 -8.19
N LYS A 77 -17.18 5.68 -9.14
CA LYS A 77 -18.30 5.39 -10.05
C LYS A 77 -19.18 4.29 -9.45
N PRO A 78 -20.50 4.27 -9.72
CA PRO A 78 -21.39 3.22 -9.19
C PRO A 78 -20.94 1.79 -9.56
N GLU A 79 -20.29 1.63 -10.71
CA GLU A 79 -19.69 0.36 -11.16
C GLU A 79 -18.55 -0.16 -10.27
N ASP A 80 -17.95 0.67 -9.42
CA ASP A 80 -16.90 0.26 -8.49
C ASP A 80 -17.47 -0.19 -7.13
N ILE A 81 -18.77 0.01 -6.89
CA ILE A 81 -19.46 -0.39 -5.63
C ILE A 81 -19.23 -1.87 -5.29
N PRO A 82 -19.35 -2.84 -6.22
CA PRO A 82 -19.13 -4.25 -5.89
C PRO A 82 -17.71 -4.50 -5.36
N VAL A 83 -16.67 -3.95 -6.01
CA VAL A 83 -15.28 -4.12 -5.56
C VAL A 83 -15.03 -3.45 -4.21
N LEU A 84 -15.57 -2.25 -4.01
CA LEU A 84 -15.48 -1.54 -2.74
C LEU A 84 -16.14 -2.36 -1.61
N ARG A 85 -17.36 -2.85 -1.87
CA ARG A 85 -18.14 -3.66 -0.94
C ARG A 85 -17.43 -4.97 -0.59
N ASP A 86 -16.90 -5.66 -1.58
CA ASP A 86 -16.39 -7.02 -1.38
C ASP A 86 -14.98 -7.02 -0.74
N ASN A 87 -14.23 -5.91 -0.82
CA ASN A 87 -12.85 -5.83 -0.33
C ASN A 87 -12.64 -4.90 0.87
N PHE A 88 -13.49 -3.89 1.06
CA PHE A 88 -13.28 -2.85 2.07
C PHE A 88 -14.45 -2.68 3.06
N ASN A 89 -15.41 -3.61 3.08
CA ASN A 89 -16.52 -3.64 4.04
C ASN A 89 -16.13 -4.14 5.45
N GLY A 90 -15.00 -3.67 6.00
CA GLY A 90 -14.62 -4.03 7.36
C GLY A 90 -15.60 -3.45 8.40
N SER A 91 -16.48 -4.32 8.92
CA SER A 91 -17.23 -4.27 10.21
C SER A 91 -17.97 -2.99 10.59
#